data_AF-A0A6L7G6V0-F1
#
_entry.id   AF-A0A6L7G6V0-F1
#
_cell.length_a   1.000
_cell.length_b   1.000
_cell.length_c   1.000
_cell.angle_alpha   90.00
_cell.angle_beta   90.00
_cell.angle_gamma   90.00
#
_symmetry.space_group_name_H-M   'P 1'
#
loop_
_entity.id
_entity.type
_entity.pdbx_description
1 polymer ?
#
loop_
_entity_poly.entity_id
_entity_poly.type
_entity_poly.pdbx_seq_one_letter_code
_entity_poly.pdbx_strand_id
1 'polypeptide(L)'
;MLTDDSAAKRSGSGYIAASTAFAVAHPETVTAVLGALEKASTFIAGNPDEAARITAGHTRAPEKTMRSLLDDIKFALALSDHEKTGFDEVAGSLARTGQGDVTFATGVSPQFLEQAVPGAVSYTK
;
A
#
# COMPACT_ATOMS: atom_id res chain seq x y z
N MET A 1 -1.44 -21.90 21.48
CA MET A 1 -2.56 -21.02 21.11
C MET A 1 -2.48 -20.86 19.59
N LEU A 2 -3.38 -21.49 18.84
CA LEU A 2 -3.54 -21.20 17.41
C LEU A 2 -4.30 -19.88 17.38
N THR A 3 -3.62 -18.76 17.09
CA THR A 3 -4.32 -17.49 16.89
C THR A 3 -5.12 -17.61 15.60
N ASP A 4 -6.42 -17.35 15.72
CA ASP A 4 -7.30 -17.15 14.59
C ASP A 4 -6.89 -15.83 13.90
N ASP A 5 -5.96 -15.94 12.95
CA ASP A 5 -5.46 -14.79 12.19
C ASP A 5 -6.50 -14.26 11.18
N SER A 6 -7.74 -14.76 11.21
CA SER A 6 -8.86 -14.22 10.40
C SER A 6 -9.10 -12.73 10.67
N ALA A 7 -8.71 -12.23 11.85
CA ALA A 7 -8.71 -10.80 12.16
C ALA A 7 -7.57 -10.04 11.46
N ALA A 8 -6.38 -10.65 11.32
CA ALA A 8 -5.26 -10.07 10.56
C ALA A 8 -5.46 -10.16 9.03
N LYS A 9 -6.31 -11.10 8.57
CA LYS A 9 -6.73 -11.20 7.16
C LYS A 9 -7.59 -10.03 6.68
N ARG A 10 -8.04 -9.15 7.57
CA ARG A 10 -8.94 -8.05 7.25
C ARG A 10 -8.26 -6.74 7.57
N SER A 11 -7.85 -6.04 6.50
CA SER A 11 -7.66 -4.58 6.50
C SER A 11 -6.31 -4.04 7.01
N GLY A 12 -5.20 -4.73 6.73
CA GLY A 12 -3.87 -4.12 6.79
C GLY A 12 -3.54 -3.41 5.48
N SER A 13 -3.25 -2.10 5.52
CA SER A 13 -2.74 -1.37 4.36
C SER A 13 -1.21 -1.39 4.33
N GLY A 14 -0.63 -1.64 3.16
CA GLY A 14 0.80 -1.46 2.93
C GLY A 14 1.11 0.01 2.62
N TYR A 15 2.24 0.52 3.09
CA TYR A 15 2.69 1.89 2.81
C TYR A 15 3.87 1.90 1.85
N ILE A 16 3.82 2.80 0.87
CA ILE A 16 4.94 3.10 -0.02
C ILE A 16 5.68 4.28 0.58
N ALA A 17 6.96 4.10 0.90
CA ALA A 17 7.80 5.12 1.51
C ALA A 17 8.89 5.57 0.55
N ALA A 18 9.17 6.88 0.57
CA ALA A 18 10.32 7.50 -0.07
C ALA A 18 10.93 8.52 0.90
N SER A 19 12.24 8.79 0.78
CA SER A 19 12.84 9.86 1.58
C SER A 19 12.25 11.21 1.17
N THR A 20 12.00 12.09 2.14
CA THR A 20 11.48 13.45 1.88
C THR A 20 12.37 14.21 0.91
N ALA A 21 13.70 14.12 1.09
CA ALA A 21 14.67 14.80 0.22
C ALA A 21 14.53 14.34 -1.24
N PHE A 22 14.39 13.03 -1.47
CA PHE A 22 14.18 12.49 -2.81
C PHE A 22 12.84 12.92 -3.41
N ALA A 23 11.75 12.81 -2.64
CA ALA A 23 10.41 13.15 -3.13
C ALA A 23 10.27 14.64 -3.49
N VAL A 24 10.92 15.52 -2.74
CA VAL A 24 10.98 16.96 -3.03
C VAL A 24 11.86 17.26 -4.25
N ALA A 25 13.00 16.59 -4.39
CA ALA A 25 13.91 16.82 -5.51
C ALA A 25 13.41 16.20 -6.83
N HIS A 26 12.64 15.11 -6.75
CA HIS A 26 12.20 14.33 -7.91
C HIS A 26 10.70 14.02 -7.88
N PRO A 27 9.82 15.03 -7.83
CA PRO A 27 8.38 14.85 -7.70
C PRO A 27 7.79 14.06 -8.87
N GLU A 28 8.23 14.34 -10.10
CA GLU A 28 7.76 13.66 -11.32
C GLU A 28 8.10 12.16 -11.30
N THR A 29 9.28 11.79 -10.79
CA THR A 29 9.69 10.39 -10.66
C THR A 29 8.80 9.66 -9.66
N VAL A 30 8.50 10.29 -8.52
CA VAL A 30 7.59 9.69 -7.52
C VAL A 30 6.21 9.47 -8.13
N THR A 31 5.64 10.48 -8.78
CA THR A 31 4.35 10.37 -9.45
C THR A 31 4.36 9.30 -10.55
N ALA A 32 5.43 9.21 -11.35
CA ALA A 32 5.55 8.20 -12.40
C ALA A 32 5.60 6.77 -11.83
N VAL A 33 6.31 6.55 -10.73
CA VAL A 33 6.35 5.25 -10.03
C VAL A 33 4.97 4.88 -9.50
N LEU A 34 4.27 5.81 -8.85
CA LEU A 34 2.90 5.56 -8.37
C LEU A 34 1.95 5.24 -9.52
N GLY A 35 2.04 5.96 -10.64
CA GLY A 35 1.24 5.65 -11.83
C GLY A 35 1.57 4.29 -12.46
N ALA A 36 2.83 3.85 -12.40
CA ALA A 36 3.21 2.50 -12.84
C ALA A 36 2.64 1.40 -11.92
N LEU A 37 2.64 1.65 -10.60
CA LEU A 37 2.07 0.73 -9.62
C LEU A 37 0.54 0.62 -9.75
N GLU A 38 -0.15 1.70 -10.10
CA GLU A 38 -1.59 1.64 -10.39
C GLU A 38 -1.89 0.78 -11.63
N LYS A 39 -1.09 0.94 -12.69
CA LYS A 39 -1.21 0.10 -13.89
C LYS A 39 -0.93 -1.36 -13.58
N ALA A 40 0.07 -1.65 -12.74
CA ALA A 40 0.35 -3.00 -12.28
C ALA A 40 -0.82 -3.59 -11.47
N SER A 41 -1.43 -2.79 -10.58
CA SER A 41 -2.60 -3.18 -9.79
C SER A 41 -3.81 -3.51 -10.69
N THR A 42 -4.07 -2.66 -11.69
CA THR A 42 -5.09 -2.92 -12.72
C THR A 42 -4.80 -4.18 -13.51
N PHE A 43 -3.53 -4.42 -13.89
CA PHE A 43 -3.13 -5.64 -14.60
C PHE A 43 -3.38 -6.89 -13.76
N ILE A 44 -3.01 -6.88 -12.47
CA ILE A 44 -3.23 -8.00 -11.54
C ILE A 44 -4.72 -8.31 -11.42
N ALA A 45 -5.56 -7.28 -11.26
CA ALA A 45 -7.00 -7.44 -11.15
C ALA A 45 -7.64 -7.99 -12.44
N GLY A 46 -7.14 -7.58 -13.62
CA GLY A 46 -7.64 -8.05 -14.91
C GLY A 46 -7.08 -9.39 -15.38
N ASN A 47 -5.92 -9.81 -14.86
CA ASN A 47 -5.17 -10.98 -15.34
C ASN A 47 -4.63 -11.82 -14.16
N PRO A 48 -5.48 -12.31 -13.25
CA PRO A 48 -5.02 -12.91 -11.99
C PRO A 48 -4.19 -14.19 -12.16
N ASP A 49 -4.48 -15.00 -13.18
CA ASP A 49 -3.71 -16.23 -13.46
C ASP A 49 -2.30 -15.91 -13.98
N GLU A 50 -2.20 -14.94 -14.90
CA GLU A 50 -0.91 -14.49 -15.40
C GLU A 50 -0.09 -13.78 -14.31
N ALA A 51 -0.73 -12.94 -13.50
CA ALA A 51 -0.11 -12.29 -12.36
C ALA A 51 0.41 -13.31 -11.33
N ALA A 52 -0.36 -14.38 -11.05
CA ALA A 52 0.07 -15.45 -10.16
C ALA A 52 1.33 -16.17 -10.69
N ARG A 53 1.38 -16.48 -11.98
CA ARG A 53 2.53 -17.11 -12.64
C ARG A 53 3.78 -16.24 -12.59
N ILE A 54 3.65 -14.95 -12.92
CA ILE A 54 4.76 -13.99 -12.84
C ILE A 54 5.27 -13.89 -11.40
N THR A 55 4.36 -13.71 -10.44
CA THR A 55 4.72 -13.56 -9.01
C THR A 55 5.37 -14.82 -8.47
N ALA A 56 4.88 -16.01 -8.83
CA ALA A 56 5.48 -17.28 -8.45
C ALA A 56 6.90 -17.45 -9.02
N GLY A 57 7.19 -16.91 -10.21
CA GLY A 57 8.54 -16.90 -10.77
C GLY A 57 9.54 -16.02 -9.99
N HIS A 58 9.04 -15.03 -9.25
CA HIS A 58 9.84 -14.10 -8.46
C HIS A 58 9.78 -14.35 -6.94
N THR A 59 8.93 -15.26 -6.50
CA THR A 59 8.78 -15.64 -5.10
C THR A 59 9.16 -17.11 -4.93
N ARG A 60 9.41 -17.56 -3.69
CA ARG A 60 9.61 -18.99 -3.41
C ARG A 60 8.29 -19.75 -3.21
N ALA A 61 7.18 -19.19 -3.68
CA ALA A 61 5.86 -19.69 -3.40
C ALA A 61 5.23 -20.34 -4.65
N PRO A 62 4.53 -21.47 -4.52
CA PRO A 62 3.89 -22.12 -5.67
C PRO A 62 2.86 -21.24 -6.35
N GLU A 63 2.71 -21.37 -7.67
CA GLU A 63 1.73 -20.61 -8.47
C GLU A 63 0.30 -20.76 -7.94
N LYS A 64 -0.12 -21.99 -7.59
CA LYS A 64 -1.43 -22.24 -6.99
C LYS A 64 -1.64 -21.48 -5.68
N THR A 65 -0.58 -21.34 -4.87
CA THR A 65 -0.62 -20.55 -3.63
C THR A 65 -0.72 -19.06 -3.96
N MET A 66 0.04 -18.56 -4.93
CA MET A 66 -0.06 -17.16 -5.37
C MET A 66 -1.43 -16.82 -5.91
N ARG A 67 -2.01 -17.70 -6.74
CA ARG A 67 -3.36 -17.48 -7.27
C ARG A 67 -4.40 -17.37 -6.17
N SER A 68 -4.33 -18.25 -5.17
CA SER A 68 -5.21 -18.19 -4.00
C SER A 68 -5.01 -16.92 -3.19
N LEU A 69 -3.78 -16.44 -3.04
CA LEU A 69 -3.52 -15.16 -2.34
C LEU A 69 -4.09 -13.97 -3.11
N LEU A 70 -4.06 -13.99 -4.44
CA LEU A 70 -4.64 -12.92 -5.25
C LEU A 70 -6.19 -12.85 -5.17
N ASP A 71 -6.86 -13.92 -4.72
CA ASP A 71 -8.30 -13.85 -4.42
C ASP A 71 -8.58 -13.11 -3.10
N ASP A 72 -7.65 -13.18 -2.15
CA ASP A 72 -7.77 -12.58 -0.82
C ASP A 72 -7.19 -11.16 -0.74
N ILE A 73 -6.29 -10.79 -1.66
CA ILE A 73 -5.56 -9.53 -1.64
C ILE A 73 -6.02 -8.63 -2.79
N LYS A 74 -6.55 -7.46 -2.43
CA LYS A 74 -6.81 -6.38 -3.38
C LYS A 74 -5.61 -5.43 -3.44
N PHE A 75 -4.92 -5.40 -4.56
CA PHE A 75 -3.93 -4.37 -4.86
C PHE A 75 -4.66 -3.14 -5.42
N ALA A 76 -4.66 -2.05 -4.67
CA ALA A 76 -5.18 -0.77 -5.11
C ALA A 76 -4.38 0.34 -4.41
N LEU A 77 -4.02 1.38 -5.15
CA LEU A 77 -3.49 2.59 -4.53
C LEU A 77 -4.66 3.45 -4.07
N ALA A 78 -4.78 3.63 -2.76
CA ALA A 78 -5.82 4.46 -2.16
C ALA A 78 -5.27 5.13 -0.91
N LEU A 79 -5.81 6.31 -0.63
CA LEU A 79 -5.62 7.01 0.62
C LEU A 79 -6.98 7.50 1.10
N SER A 80 -7.68 6.64 1.83
CA SER A 80 -9.00 6.91 2.40
C SER A 80 -8.93 7.03 3.93
N ASP A 81 -10.08 7.26 4.58
CA ASP A 81 -10.16 7.28 6.05
C ASP A 81 -9.71 5.96 6.68
N HIS A 82 -9.81 4.84 5.93
CA HIS A 82 -9.30 3.55 6.35
C HIS A 82 -7.77 3.57 6.50
N GLU A 83 -7.03 4.01 5.48
CA GLU A 83 -5.57 4.12 5.51
C GLU A 83 -5.10 5.15 6.54
N LYS A 84 -5.83 6.27 6.67
CA LYS A 84 -5.52 7.29 7.68
C LYS A 84 -5.61 6.73 9.10
N THR A 85 -6.70 6.04 9.41
CA THR A 85 -6.90 5.40 10.73
C THR A 85 -5.82 4.36 11.00
N GLY A 86 -5.53 3.49 10.03
CA GLY A 86 -4.47 2.49 10.18
C GLY A 86 -3.09 3.10 10.38
N PHE A 87 -2.80 4.25 9.75
CA PHE A 87 -1.54 4.94 9.94
C PHE A 87 -1.41 5.49 11.36
N ASP A 88 -2.45 6.17 11.86
CA ASP A 88 -2.44 6.76 13.19
C ASP A 88 -2.33 5.69 14.29
N GLU A 89 -2.93 4.50 14.09
CA GLU A 89 -2.76 3.36 14.99
C GLU A 89 -1.31 2.86 15.04
N VAL A 90 -0.66 2.70 13.88
CA VAL A 90 0.75 2.28 13.80
C VAL A 90 1.65 3.35 14.40
N ALA A 91 1.44 4.62 14.05
CA ALA A 91 2.24 5.73 14.55
C ALA A 91 2.10 5.90 16.07
N GLY A 92 0.88 5.79 16.60
CA GLY A 92 0.64 5.82 18.04
C GLY A 92 1.22 4.62 18.79
N SER A 93 1.34 3.46 18.15
CA SER A 93 2.09 2.32 18.70
C SER A 93 3.60 2.62 18.78
N LEU A 94 4.17 3.18 17.71
CA LEU A 94 5.60 3.52 17.65
C LEU A 94 5.97 4.67 18.61
N ALA A 95 5.13 5.68 18.75
CA ALA A 95 5.32 6.78 19.70
C ALA A 95 5.42 6.27 21.16
N ARG A 96 4.59 5.28 21.54
CA ARG A 96 4.65 4.63 22.85
C ARG A 96 5.96 3.86 23.10
N THR A 97 6.70 3.52 22.05
CA THR A 97 8.03 2.88 22.14
C THR A 97 9.19 3.89 22.10
N GLY A 98 8.90 5.20 22.06
CA GLY A 98 9.90 6.26 22.09
C GLY A 98 10.55 6.57 20.74
N GLN A 99 9.98 6.11 19.62
CA GLN A 99 10.52 6.34 18.26
C GLN A 99 10.09 7.68 17.63
N GLY A 100 9.58 8.62 18.43
CA GLY A 100 9.16 9.95 17.99
C GLY A 100 7.71 10.00 17.49
N ASP A 101 7.16 11.22 17.47
CA ASP A 101 5.78 11.47 17.06
C ASP A 101 5.71 11.73 15.55
N VAL A 102 5.29 10.72 14.79
CA VAL A 102 4.89 10.89 13.39
C VAL A 102 3.37 10.96 13.35
N THR A 103 2.82 11.89 12.59
CA THR A 103 1.36 11.97 12.37
C THR A 103 1.07 11.77 10.89
N PHE A 104 -0.15 11.36 10.56
CA PHE A 104 -0.55 11.25 9.15
C PHE A 104 -0.29 12.56 8.38
N ALA A 105 -0.56 13.72 8.98
CA ALA A 105 -0.40 15.02 8.36
C ALA A 105 1.07 15.39 8.04
N THR A 106 2.03 14.87 8.82
CA THR A 106 3.46 15.17 8.64
C THR A 106 4.21 14.05 7.93
N GLY A 107 3.73 12.81 8.02
CA GLY A 107 4.35 11.62 7.46
C GLY A 107 3.86 11.25 6.05
N VAL A 108 2.68 11.73 5.63
CA VAL A 108 2.06 11.35 4.36
C VAL A 108 2.03 12.55 3.40
N SER A 109 2.41 12.30 2.15
CA SER A 109 2.40 13.28 1.05
C SER A 109 1.32 12.93 0.02
N PRO A 110 0.03 13.23 0.30
CA PRO A 110 -1.11 12.83 -0.54
C PRO A 110 -1.05 13.39 -1.97
N GLN A 111 -0.39 14.53 -2.16
CA GLN A 111 -0.30 15.22 -3.44
C GLN A 111 0.31 14.35 -4.56
N PHE A 112 1.26 13.46 -4.23
CA PHE A 112 1.89 12.61 -5.22
C PHE A 112 0.93 11.53 -5.74
N LEU A 113 0.11 10.98 -4.84
CA LEU A 113 -0.88 9.98 -5.21
C LEU A 113 -2.01 10.63 -6.02
N GLU A 114 -2.52 11.78 -5.58
CA GLU A 114 -3.59 12.49 -6.31
C GLU A 114 -3.16 12.90 -7.73
N GLN A 115 -1.89 13.29 -7.90
CA GLN A 115 -1.34 13.58 -9.22
C GLN A 115 -1.17 12.32 -10.09
N ALA A 116 -0.79 11.18 -9.49
CA ALA A 116 -0.54 9.94 -10.21
C ALA A 116 -1.83 9.20 -10.57
N VAL A 117 -2.81 9.23 -9.67
CA VAL A 117 -4.08 8.52 -9.73
C VAL A 117 -5.18 9.46 -9.20
N PRO A 118 -5.75 10.32 -10.06
CA PRO A 118 -6.78 11.26 -9.65
C PRO A 118 -7.97 10.57 -8.99
N GLY A 119 -8.41 11.06 -7.84
CA GLY A 119 -9.51 10.49 -7.06
C GLY A 119 -9.12 9.30 -6.15
N ALA A 120 -7.85 8.91 -6.10
CA ALA A 120 -7.38 7.89 -5.16
C ALA A 120 -7.28 8.43 -3.72
N VAL A 121 -7.29 9.75 -3.52
CA VAL A 121 -7.33 10.40 -2.20
C VAL A 121 -8.75 10.79 -1.84
N SER A 122 -9.28 10.24 -0.75
CA SER A 122 -10.70 10.39 -0.37
C SER A 122 -10.98 10.51 1.12
N TYR A 123 -9.95 10.68 1.97
CA TYR A 123 -10.14 10.85 3.41
C TYR A 123 -10.73 12.22 3.77
N THR A 124 -11.39 12.27 4.93
CA THR A 124 -11.93 13.51 5.51
C THR A 124 -10.77 14.35 6.08
N LYS A 125 -10.68 15.62 5.63
CA LYS A 125 -9.64 16.57 6.07
C LYS A 125 -9.79 16.95 7.54
#